data_AF-A0A3N9NS50-F1
#
_entry.id   AF-A0A3N9NS50-F1
#
_cell.length_a   1.000
_cell.length_b   1.000
_cell.length_c   1.000
_cell.angle_alpha   90.00
_cell.angle_beta   90.00
_cell.angle_gamma   90.00
#
_symmetry.space_group_name_H-M   'P 1'
#
loop_
_entity.id
_entity.type
_entity.pdbx_description
1 polymer ?
#
loop_
_entity_poly.entity_id
_entity_poly.type
_entity_poly.pdbx_seq_one_letter_code
_entity_poly.pdbx_strand_id
1 'polypeptide(L)'
;MKTVTLEPRPFSEYLQITGTLEARNRLKIVAEEAGTLKRIVRDKGRVARQGDTLAVIENKIIEASYQETRAALNQAELTYSTKKVLYSKKAISENEYLEAKYGLE
;
A
#
# COMPACT_ATOMS: atom_id res chain seq x y z
N MET A 1 9.95 81.15 21.23
CA MET A 1 10.16 79.70 21.44
C MET A 1 8.79 79.04 21.35
N LYS A 2 8.53 78.16 20.38
CA LYS A 2 7.24 77.48 20.27
C LYS A 2 7.34 76.14 21.00
N THR A 3 6.44 75.90 21.93
CA THR A 3 6.31 74.65 22.69
C THR A 3 5.02 73.95 22.29
N VAL A 4 5.06 72.61 22.25
CA VAL A 4 3.90 71.75 21.97
C VAL A 4 3.66 70.86 23.19
N THR A 5 2.40 70.72 23.58
CA THR A 5 1.97 69.86 24.69
C THR A 5 1.59 68.49 24.15
N LEU A 6 2.17 67.43 24.71
CA LEU A 6 1.95 66.05 24.31
C LEU A 6 0.74 65.46 25.04
N GLU A 7 -0.19 64.88 24.27
CA GLU A 7 -1.34 64.13 24.80
C GLU A 7 -1.17 62.63 24.52
N PRO A 8 -1.49 61.74 25.47
CA PRO A 8 -1.41 60.29 25.25
C PRO A 8 -2.39 59.87 24.15
N ARG A 9 -1.88 59.19 23.12
CA ARG A 9 -2.70 58.55 22.09
C ARG A 9 -2.42 57.05 22.07
N PRO A 10 -3.43 56.21 21.79
CA PRO A 10 -3.20 54.79 21.63
C PRO A 10 -2.24 54.54 20.46
N PHE A 11 -1.15 53.86 20.75
CA PHE A 11 -0.15 53.43 19.77
C PHE A 11 -0.33 51.93 19.54
N SER A 12 -0.61 51.55 18.30
CA SER A 12 -0.66 50.15 17.88
C SER A 12 0.58 49.84 17.08
N GLU A 13 1.47 49.04 17.66
CA GLU A 13 2.67 48.57 16.99
C GLU A 13 2.35 47.28 16.22
N TYR A 14 2.56 47.29 14.91
CA TYR A 14 2.35 46.13 14.06
C TYR A 14 3.70 45.54 13.67
N LEU A 15 3.96 44.30 14.10
CA LEU A 15 5.14 43.56 13.67
C LEU A 15 4.82 42.83 12.37
N GLN A 16 5.41 43.26 11.26
CA GLN A 16 5.28 42.58 9.98
C GLN A 16 6.33 41.47 9.85
N ILE A 17 5.91 40.23 10.04
CA ILE A 17 6.78 39.06 9.88
C ILE A 17 6.61 38.53 8.45
N THR A 18 7.72 38.40 7.73
CA THR A 18 7.75 37.72 6.43
C THR A 18 8.17 36.28 6.66
N GLY A 19 7.49 35.32 6.04
CA GLY A 19 7.80 33.90 6.15
C GLY A 19 7.67 33.20 4.80
N THR A 20 8.37 32.07 4.67
CA THR A 20 8.31 31.23 3.48
C THR A 20 7.40 30.04 3.73
N LEU A 21 6.60 29.68 2.73
CA LEU A 21 5.80 28.46 2.80
C LEU A 21 6.67 27.24 2.49
N GLU A 22 6.69 26.28 3.41
CA GLU A 22 7.31 24.98 3.20
C GLU A 22 6.26 23.87 3.09
N ALA A 23 6.57 22.86 2.28
CA ALA A 23 5.72 21.69 2.16
C ALA A 23 5.72 20.92 3.49
N ARG A 24 4.55 20.79 4.11
CA ARG A 24 4.40 20.07 5.39
C ARG A 24 4.95 18.65 5.35
N ASN A 25 4.70 17.94 4.24
CA ASN A 25 5.16 16.56 4.03
C ASN A 25 5.77 16.43 2.63
N ARG A 26 7.00 15.90 2.56
CA ARG A 26 7.66 15.53 1.31
C ARG A 26 8.02 14.06 1.36
N LEU A 27 7.34 13.25 0.55
CA LEU A 27 7.52 11.80 0.51
C LEU A 27 8.22 11.39 -0.77
N LYS A 28 9.15 10.44 -0.67
CA LYS A 28 9.74 9.76 -1.82
C LYS A 28 9.09 8.38 -1.92
N ILE A 29 8.38 8.14 -3.02
CA ILE A 29 7.75 6.85 -3.29
C ILE A 29 8.78 6.01 -4.05
N VAL A 30 9.03 4.80 -3.57
CA VAL A 30 9.90 3.81 -4.18
C VAL A 30 9.09 2.55 -4.44
N ALA A 31 9.42 1.81 -5.49
CA ALA A 31 8.83 0.51 -5.73
C ALA A 31 9.36 -0.49 -4.68
N GLU A 32 8.47 -1.32 -4.14
CA GLU A 32 8.86 -2.38 -3.20
C GLU A 32 9.68 -3.47 -3.91
N GLU A 33 9.32 -3.77 -5.16
CA GLU A 33 9.96 -4.78 -5.99
C GLU A 33 10.56 -4.17 -7.27
N ALA A 34 11.69 -4.73 -7.70
CA ALA A 34 12.28 -4.38 -8.99
C ALA A 34 11.45 -4.95 -10.14
N GLY A 35 11.39 -4.25 -11.27
CA GLY A 35 10.69 -4.72 -12.45
C GLY A 35 10.73 -3.73 -13.60
N THR A 36 10.06 -4.06 -14.70
CA THR A 36 9.95 -3.19 -15.86
C THR A 36 8.75 -2.26 -15.68
N LEU A 37 8.95 -0.94 -15.85
CA LEU A 37 7.85 0.02 -15.83
C LEU A 37 6.92 -0.25 -17.01
N LYS A 38 5.72 -0.75 -16.73
CA LYS A 38 4.71 -1.06 -17.75
C LYS A 38 3.98 0.18 -18.21
N ARG A 39 3.58 1.03 -17.23
CA ARG A 39 2.78 2.23 -17.50
C ARG A 39 2.80 3.17 -16.31
N ILE A 40 2.84 4.47 -16.60
CA ILE A 40 2.53 5.53 -15.63
C ILE A 40 1.02 5.80 -15.70
N VAL A 41 0.33 5.68 -14.57
CA VAL A 41 -1.12 5.90 -14.45
C VAL A 41 -1.42 7.37 -14.14
N ARG A 42 -0.56 8.00 -13.31
CA ARG A 42 -0.65 9.40 -12.93
C ARG A 42 0.64 10.11 -13.29
N ASP A 43 0.51 11.09 -14.17
CA ASP A 43 1.63 11.90 -14.63
C ASP A 43 2.02 12.99 -13.63
N LYS A 44 3.21 13.57 -13.82
CA LYS A 44 3.78 14.62 -12.98
C LYS A 44 2.82 15.83 -12.88
N GLY A 45 2.67 16.35 -11.66
CA GLY A 45 1.83 17.53 -11.39
C GLY A 45 0.34 17.22 -11.18
N ARG A 46 -0.09 15.96 -11.35
CA ARG A 46 -1.46 15.54 -11.06
C ARG A 46 -1.65 15.36 -9.55
N VAL A 47 -2.81 15.77 -9.05
CA VAL A 47 -3.22 15.47 -7.66
C VAL A 47 -3.46 13.96 -7.54
N ALA A 48 -2.90 13.36 -6.50
CA ALA A 48 -3.11 11.97 -6.11
C ALA A 48 -3.61 11.91 -4.66
N ARG A 49 -4.44 10.91 -4.36
CA ARG A 49 -4.91 10.60 -3.02
C ARG A 49 -4.26 9.33 -2.50
N GLN A 50 -4.35 9.11 -1.19
CA GLN A 50 -3.92 7.86 -0.58
C GLN A 50 -4.66 6.68 -1.22
N GLY A 51 -3.90 5.66 -1.65
CA GLY A 51 -4.43 4.48 -2.34
C GLY A 51 -4.48 4.59 -3.86
N ASP A 52 -4.23 5.76 -4.45
CA ASP A 52 -4.20 5.90 -5.91
C ASP A 52 -3.00 5.15 -6.50
N THR A 53 -3.24 4.39 -7.57
CA THR A 53 -2.16 3.79 -8.37
C THR A 53 -1.43 4.88 -9.15
N LEU A 54 -0.13 5.01 -8.93
CA LEU A 54 0.72 5.99 -9.64
C LEU A 54 1.37 5.40 -10.88
N ALA A 55 1.89 4.18 -10.76
CA ALA A 55 2.55 3.45 -11.82
C ALA A 55 2.27 1.95 -11.68
N VAL A 56 2.35 1.23 -12.79
CA VAL A 56 2.27 -0.23 -12.84
C VAL A 56 3.63 -0.74 -13.28
N ILE A 57 4.20 -1.62 -12.47
CA ILE A 57 5.47 -2.30 -12.72
C ILE A 57 5.14 -3.76 -13.01
N GLU A 58 5.78 -4.31 -14.03
CA GLU A 58 5.66 -5.73 -14.38
C GLU A 58 6.96 -6.43 -14.02
N ASN A 59 6.85 -7.47 -13.18
CA ASN A 59 7.94 -8.39 -12.90
C ASN A 59 7.49 -9.80 -13.27
N LYS A 60 7.99 -10.28 -14.42
CA LYS A 60 7.62 -11.60 -14.96
C LYS A 60 8.08 -12.77 -14.07
N ILE A 61 9.15 -12.58 -13.30
CA ILE A 61 9.66 -13.62 -12.39
C ILE A 61 8.72 -13.77 -11.20
N ILE A 62 8.32 -12.64 -10.59
CA ILE A 62 7.36 -12.63 -9.49
C ILE A 62 6.00 -13.17 -9.97
N GLU A 63 5.55 -12.75 -11.15
CA GLU A 63 4.31 -13.27 -11.74
C GLU A 63 4.38 -14.79 -11.95
N ALA A 64 5.48 -15.30 -12.53
CA ALA A 64 5.65 -16.73 -12.74
C ALA A 64 5.65 -17.53 -11.42
N SER A 65 6.40 -17.04 -10.42
CA SER A 65 6.44 -17.65 -9.09
C SER A 65 5.07 -17.64 -8.42
N TYR A 66 4.33 -16.53 -8.53
CA TYR A 66 2.97 -16.44 -8.02
C TYR A 66 2.03 -17.45 -8.69
N GLN A 67 2.10 -17.60 -10.01
CA GLN A 67 1.28 -18.58 -10.73
C GLN A 67 1.63 -20.03 -10.34
N GLU A 68 2.91 -20.33 -10.14
CA GLU A 68 3.36 -21.64 -9.67
C GLU A 68 2.82 -21.95 -8.27
N THR A 69 3.01 -21.04 -7.31
CA THR A 69 2.48 -21.22 -5.94
C THR A 69 0.96 -21.31 -5.94
N ARG A 70 0.29 -20.52 -6.76
CA ARG A 70 -1.18 -20.58 -6.91
C ARG A 70 -1.64 -21.92 -7.48
N ALA A 71 -0.92 -22.48 -8.45
CA ALA A 71 -1.23 -23.80 -8.98
C ALA A 71 -1.03 -24.90 -7.93
N ALA A 72 0.05 -24.84 -7.16
CA ALA A 72 0.30 -25.76 -6.05
C ALA A 72 -0.81 -25.68 -4.98
N LEU A 73 -1.25 -24.47 -4.61
CA LEU A 73 -2.36 -24.25 -3.68
C LEU A 73 -3.67 -24.86 -4.21
N ASN A 74 -4.03 -24.57 -5.47
CA ASN A 74 -5.24 -25.12 -6.07
C ASN A 74 -5.22 -26.67 -6.07
N GLN A 75 -4.05 -27.27 -6.32
CA GLN A 75 -3.89 -28.72 -6.29
C GLN A 75 -4.07 -29.29 -4.87
N ALA A 76 -3.51 -28.62 -3.85
CA ALA A 76 -3.69 -28.99 -2.45
C ALA A 76 -5.17 -28.86 -2.02
N GLU A 77 -5.84 -27.76 -2.39
CA GLU A 77 -7.27 -27.55 -2.12
C GLU A 77 -8.16 -28.64 -2.73
N LEU A 78 -7.90 -29.00 -4.00
CA LEU A 78 -8.65 -30.06 -4.68
C LEU A 78 -8.41 -31.42 -4.02
N THR A 79 -7.17 -31.69 -3.63
CA THR A 79 -6.79 -32.93 -2.95
C THR A 79 -7.47 -33.03 -1.59
N TYR A 80 -7.42 -31.97 -0.80
CA TYR A 80 -8.09 -31.88 0.50
C TYR A 80 -9.61 -32.03 0.36
N SER A 81 -10.23 -31.30 -0.58
CA SER A 81 -11.68 -31.38 -0.83
C SER A 81 -12.10 -32.80 -1.21
N THR A 82 -11.35 -33.46 -2.10
CA THR A 82 -11.60 -34.84 -2.53
C THR A 82 -11.47 -35.81 -1.34
N LYS A 83 -10.38 -35.72 -0.58
CA LYS A 83 -10.13 -36.58 0.59
C LYS A 83 -11.18 -36.34 1.69
N LYS A 84 -11.64 -35.11 1.89
CA LYS A 84 -12.73 -34.77 2.82
C LYS A 84 -14.05 -35.47 2.45
N VAL A 85 -14.41 -35.48 1.16
CA VAL A 85 -15.62 -36.18 0.68
C VAL A 85 -15.47 -37.71 0.80
N LEU A 86 -14.28 -38.25 0.56
CA LEU A 86 -14.05 -39.69 0.72
C LEU A 86 -14.07 -40.11 2.19
N TYR A 87 -13.53 -39.28 3.09
CA TYR A 87 -13.58 -39.52 4.54
C TYR A 87 -15.02 -39.50 5.07
N SER A 88 -15.86 -38.55 4.62
CA SER A 88 -17.27 -38.52 5.02
C SER A 88 -18.06 -39.75 4.56
N LYS A 89 -17.63 -40.38 3.45
CA LYS A 89 -18.16 -41.66 2.96
C LYS A 89 -17.48 -42.90 3.58
N LYS A 90 -16.60 -42.72 4.57
CA LYS A 90 -15.80 -43.79 5.22
C LYS A 90 -14.93 -44.59 4.24
N ALA A 91 -14.51 -43.98 3.13
CA ALA A 91 -13.73 -44.63 2.07
C ALA A 91 -12.20 -44.49 2.25
N ILE A 92 -11.73 -43.63 3.16
CA ILE A 92 -10.31 -43.44 3.49
C ILE A 92 -10.11 -43.36 5.01
N SER A 93 -8.87 -43.53 5.46
CA SER A 93 -8.50 -43.42 6.88
C SER A 93 -8.46 -41.97 7.38
N GLU A 94 -8.56 -41.79 8.70
CA GLU A 94 -8.41 -40.48 9.34
C GLU A 94 -7.01 -39.89 9.14
N ASN A 95 -5.98 -40.74 9.15
CA ASN A 95 -4.60 -40.32 8.89
C ASN A 95 -4.46 -39.72 7.48
N GLU A 96 -5.04 -40.34 6.44
CA GLU A 96 -5.00 -39.79 5.07
C GLU A 96 -5.76 -38.46 4.94
N TYR A 97 -6.84 -38.27 5.69
CA TYR A 97 -7.55 -36.99 5.73
C TYR A 97 -6.71 -35.91 6.42
N LEU A 98 -6.09 -36.23 7.55
CA LEU A 98 -5.21 -35.31 8.28
C LEU A 98 -3.99 -34.92 7.45
N GLU A 99 -3.38 -35.87 6.74
CA GLU A 99 -2.24 -35.61 5.85
C GLU A 99 -2.61 -34.62 4.73
N ALA A 100 -3.78 -34.80 4.10
CA ALA A 100 -4.29 -33.87 3.09
C ALA A 100 -4.66 -32.49 3.67
N LYS A 101 -5.06 -32.43 4.95
CA LYS A 101 -5.34 -31.17 5.65
C LYS A 101 -4.04 -30.41 5.93
N TYR A 102 -3.03 -31.08 6.45
CA TYR A 102 -1.72 -30.48 6.72
C TYR A 102 -0.97 -30.08 5.45
N GLY A 103 -1.23 -30.74 4.32
CA GLY A 103 -0.66 -30.33 3.03
C GLY A 103 -1.30 -29.08 2.41
N LEU A 104 -2.43 -28.62 2.96
CA LEU A 104 -3.09 -27.37 2.55
C LEU A 104 -2.71 -26.18 3.46
N GLU A 105 -2.40 -26.45 4.73
CA GLU A 105 -1.93 -25.46 5.72
C GLU A 105 -0.45 -25.10 5.51
#